data_AF-A0A9P4LA98-F1
#
_entry.id   AF-A0A9P4LA98-F1
#
_cell.length_a   1.000
_cell.length_b   1.000
_cell.length_c   1.000
_cell.angle_alpha   90.00
_cell.angle_beta   90.00
_cell.angle_gamma   90.00
#
_symmetry.space_group_name_H-M   'P 1'
#
loop_
_entity.id
_entity.type
_entity.pdbx_description
1 polymer ?
#
loop_
_entity_poly.entity_id
_entity_poly.type
_entity_poly.pdbx_seq_one_letter_code
_entity_poly.pdbx_strand_id
1 'polypeptide(L)'
;MLLPRIFAPVRASIATSSTFIAPSTRVLDALRSANGSATPTVPTLSFVRHSAHQAQGRANGAKDGPGKRLGAKKSGGEFVIPGNIIFRQRGTAWFPGENCKFGRDHCVFATESGYVRYYRDPRKHPKRQYIGVALEKEHTLPYPPNAVRRRRLNMLAVPVTAPTSSSTPAADVIVADLPVDTAARADTPRESTRKSLTLTRGKGYAYREANWQIGRAAERANVQVKEFVPGDRWTAWRKSNARIEANVERKKLRNAGKKTAKPKARKQRN
;
A
#
# COMPACT_ATOMS: atom_id res chain seq x y z
N MET A 1 10.70 -38.13 49.60
CA MET A 1 9.33 -38.27 50.15
C MET A 1 8.34 -38.10 49.00
N LEU A 2 7.90 -39.23 48.45
CA LEU A 2 6.89 -39.34 47.42
C LEU A 2 5.53 -39.51 48.12
N LEU A 3 4.55 -38.66 47.82
CA LEU A 3 3.16 -38.88 48.20
C LEU A 3 2.34 -39.27 46.96
N PRO A 4 1.51 -40.34 47.03
CA PRO A 4 0.83 -40.93 45.88
C PRO A 4 -0.58 -40.36 45.62
N ARG A 5 -0.88 -40.34 44.32
CA ARG A 5 -2.14 -40.35 43.58
C ARG A 5 -3.46 -40.48 44.37
N ILE A 6 -4.37 -39.54 44.15
CA ILE A 6 -5.82 -39.73 44.30
C ILE A 6 -6.45 -39.31 42.98
N PHE A 7 -6.83 -40.30 42.16
CA PHE A 7 -8.00 -40.37 41.28
C PHE A 7 -7.83 -41.61 40.40
N ALA A 8 -8.66 -42.62 40.67
CA ALA A 8 -8.74 -43.85 39.88
C ALA A 8 -9.49 -43.59 38.57
N PRO A 9 -9.03 -44.09 37.41
CA PRO A 9 -9.87 -44.15 36.23
C PRO A 9 -10.89 -45.29 36.38
N VAL A 10 -12.16 -44.96 36.13
CA VAL A 10 -13.28 -45.89 36.05
C VAL A 10 -12.97 -46.97 35.01
N ARG A 11 -12.97 -48.22 35.45
CA ARG A 11 -12.77 -49.41 34.62
C ARG A 11 -14.06 -49.67 33.85
N ALA A 12 -14.12 -49.28 32.59
CA ALA A 12 -15.17 -49.77 31.69
C ALA A 12 -14.98 -51.27 31.49
N SER A 13 -15.98 -52.06 31.84
CA SER A 13 -16.05 -53.49 31.58
C SER A 13 -16.12 -53.71 30.06
N ILE A 14 -15.01 -54.15 29.47
CA ILE A 14 -15.03 -54.76 28.14
C ILE A 14 -15.59 -56.16 28.35
N ALA A 15 -16.87 -56.35 28.01
CA ALA A 15 -17.39 -57.69 27.80
C ALA A 15 -16.66 -58.28 26.58
N THR A 16 -15.68 -59.15 26.83
CA THR A 16 -15.14 -60.03 25.80
C THR A 16 -16.22 -61.04 25.44
N SER A 17 -17.04 -60.71 24.44
CA SER A 17 -17.80 -61.73 23.71
C SER A 17 -16.80 -62.61 22.98
N SER A 18 -16.53 -63.80 23.50
CA SER A 18 -15.74 -64.83 22.85
C SER A 18 -16.49 -65.33 21.62
N THR A 19 -16.34 -64.67 20.47
CA THR A 19 -16.71 -65.27 19.19
C THR A 19 -15.63 -66.28 18.83
N PHE A 20 -15.91 -67.57 19.06
CA PHE A 20 -15.14 -68.64 18.46
C PHE A 20 -15.23 -68.52 16.94
N ILE A 21 -14.11 -68.21 16.29
CA ILE A 21 -13.98 -68.35 14.84
C ILE A 21 -13.82 -69.85 14.58
N ALA A 22 -14.93 -70.51 14.25
CA ALA A 22 -14.89 -71.89 13.79
C ALA A 22 -14.32 -71.94 12.36
N PRO A 23 -13.38 -72.86 12.05
CA PRO A 23 -12.82 -73.01 10.72
C PRO A 23 -13.86 -73.51 9.70
N SER A 24 -13.71 -73.03 8.48
CA SER A 24 -14.69 -72.98 7.40
C SER A 24 -14.89 -74.29 6.61
N THR A 25 -15.34 -75.37 7.26
CA THR A 25 -15.75 -76.59 6.52
C THR A 25 -17.07 -77.22 6.97
N ARG A 26 -17.85 -76.54 7.83
CA ARG A 26 -19.18 -77.03 8.28
C ARG A 26 -20.31 -75.99 8.21
N VAL A 27 -20.09 -74.87 7.51
CA VAL A 27 -21.10 -73.79 7.39
C VAL A 27 -22.31 -74.22 6.55
N LEU A 28 -22.11 -75.13 5.59
CA LEU A 28 -23.19 -75.64 4.72
C LEU A 28 -24.09 -76.69 5.40
N ASP A 29 -23.59 -77.40 6.41
CA ASP A 29 -24.39 -78.37 7.20
C ASP A 29 -25.35 -77.65 8.17
N ALA A 30 -24.90 -76.55 8.77
CA ALA A 30 -25.72 -75.76 9.70
C ALA A 30 -26.87 -75.00 9.01
N LEU A 31 -26.70 -74.62 7.75
CA LEU A 31 -27.73 -73.90 6.99
C LEU A 31 -28.82 -74.82 6.41
N ARG A 32 -28.56 -76.13 6.28
CA ARG A 32 -29.51 -77.09 5.70
C ARG A 32 -30.50 -77.67 6.72
N SER A 33 -30.18 -77.60 8.02
CA SER A 33 -31.09 -78.04 9.10
C SER A 33 -32.11 -76.96 9.52
N ALA A 34 -32.09 -75.77 8.90
CA ALA A 34 -33.00 -74.67 9.20
C ALA A 34 -33.91 -74.34 7.99
N ASN A 35 -34.43 -75.35 7.30
CA ASN A 35 -35.61 -75.17 6.44
C ASN A 35 -36.88 -75.32 7.30
N GLY A 36 -37.07 -74.37 8.21
CA GLY A 36 -38.34 -74.09 8.87
C GLY A 36 -38.78 -72.69 8.44
N SER A 37 -39.75 -72.64 7.54
CA SER A 37 -40.53 -71.48 7.08
C SER A 37 -40.20 -70.12 7.73
N ALA A 38 -39.43 -69.28 7.05
CA ALA A 38 -39.49 -67.83 7.25
C ALA A 38 -39.05 -67.12 5.96
N THR A 39 -39.90 -66.23 5.47
CA THR A 39 -39.71 -65.36 4.32
C THR A 39 -38.32 -64.68 4.29
N PRO A 40 -37.66 -64.53 3.13
CA PRO A 40 -36.37 -63.87 3.06
C PRO A 40 -36.56 -62.34 3.14
N THR A 41 -36.64 -61.79 4.35
CA THR A 41 -36.48 -60.36 4.56
C THR A 41 -35.00 -60.04 4.42
N VAL A 42 -34.59 -59.60 3.24
CA VAL A 42 -33.20 -59.21 2.94
C VAL A 42 -32.81 -58.06 3.87
N PRO A 43 -31.83 -58.21 4.79
CA PRO A 43 -31.41 -57.10 5.61
C PRO A 43 -30.63 -56.13 4.72
N THR A 44 -31.24 -54.99 4.40
CA THR A 44 -30.55 -53.92 3.68
C THR A 44 -29.56 -53.30 4.65
N LEU A 45 -28.29 -53.71 4.58
CA LEU A 45 -27.19 -53.13 5.34
C LEU A 45 -26.98 -51.67 4.93
N SER A 46 -27.67 -50.75 5.60
CA SER A 46 -27.41 -49.32 5.48
C SER A 46 -26.15 -48.97 6.27
N PHE A 47 -25.00 -49.00 5.60
CA PHE A 47 -23.76 -48.44 6.14
C PHE A 47 -23.89 -46.91 6.25
N VAL A 48 -24.36 -46.42 7.41
CA VAL A 48 -24.25 -45.01 7.76
C VAL A 48 -22.77 -44.71 8.02
N ARG A 49 -22.11 -44.06 7.05
CA ARG A 49 -20.75 -43.58 7.26
C ARG A 49 -20.81 -42.32 8.12
N HIS A 50 -20.42 -42.43 9.39
CA HIS A 50 -20.14 -41.25 10.21
C HIS A 50 -18.84 -40.61 9.72
N SER A 51 -18.91 -39.76 8.69
CA SER A 51 -17.79 -38.90 8.32
C SER A 51 -17.67 -37.79 9.38
N ALA A 52 -16.80 -37.98 10.37
CA ALA A 52 -16.44 -36.91 11.29
C ALA A 52 -15.60 -35.87 10.55
N HIS A 53 -16.21 -34.72 10.23
CA HIS A 53 -15.56 -33.53 9.64
C HIS A 53 -14.47 -32.90 10.54
N GLN A 54 -14.21 -33.48 11.71
CA GLN A 54 -13.19 -33.05 12.67
C GLN A 54 -11.74 -33.25 12.19
N ALA A 55 -11.52 -33.92 11.05
CA ALA A 55 -10.20 -34.07 10.42
C ALA A 55 -9.91 -33.05 9.30
N GLN A 56 -10.77 -32.02 9.08
CA GLN A 56 -10.48 -30.95 8.11
C GLN A 56 -9.50 -29.89 8.68
N GLY A 57 -8.48 -30.35 9.42
CA GLY A 57 -7.36 -29.51 9.81
C GLY A 57 -6.58 -29.08 8.58
N ARG A 58 -6.44 -27.77 8.37
CA ARG A 58 -5.60 -27.11 7.34
C ARG A 58 -6.10 -27.09 5.89
N ALA A 59 -7.06 -27.92 5.47
CA ALA A 59 -7.54 -27.89 4.07
C ALA A 59 -8.22 -26.56 3.68
N ASN A 60 -8.81 -25.86 4.66
CA ASN A 60 -9.37 -24.51 4.53
C ASN A 60 -8.53 -23.45 5.29
N GLY A 61 -7.25 -23.73 5.58
CA GLY A 61 -6.37 -22.79 6.27
C GLY A 61 -6.03 -21.58 5.40
N ALA A 62 -5.85 -20.42 6.03
CA ALA A 62 -5.44 -19.21 5.31
C ALA A 62 -4.12 -19.46 4.55
N LYS A 63 -4.12 -19.15 3.25
CA LYS A 63 -2.91 -19.22 2.41
C LYS A 63 -1.94 -18.14 2.86
N ASP A 64 -0.75 -18.54 3.29
CA ASP A 64 0.35 -17.61 3.51
C ASP A 64 0.66 -16.87 2.20
N GLY A 65 0.60 -15.54 2.24
CA GLY A 65 0.91 -14.70 1.10
C GLY A 65 2.40 -14.74 0.77
N PRO A 66 2.80 -14.37 -0.47
CA PRO A 66 4.21 -14.34 -0.83
C PRO A 66 4.99 -13.35 0.04
N GLY A 67 6.22 -13.72 0.38
CA GLY A 67 7.14 -12.88 1.14
C GLY A 67 7.33 -11.50 0.51
N LYS A 68 7.34 -10.46 1.34
CA LYS A 68 7.36 -9.05 0.88
C LYS A 68 8.75 -8.48 0.64
N ARG A 69 9.81 -9.30 0.78
CA ARG A 69 11.22 -8.92 0.54
C ARG A 69 11.63 -7.64 1.29
N LEU A 70 11.17 -7.50 2.54
CA LEU A 70 11.56 -6.40 3.43
C LEU A 70 13.02 -6.57 3.90
N GLY A 71 13.55 -5.59 4.63
CA GLY A 71 14.89 -5.58 5.19
C GLY A 71 15.87 -4.65 4.48
N ALA A 72 17.14 -4.78 4.86
CA ALA A 72 18.25 -4.02 4.30
C ALA A 72 18.46 -4.36 2.82
N LYS A 73 18.75 -3.32 2.03
CA LYS A 73 19.14 -3.40 0.61
C LYS A 73 20.56 -2.91 0.40
N LYS A 74 21.06 -2.08 1.31
CA LYS A 74 22.44 -1.60 1.36
C LYS A 74 23.02 -1.81 2.75
N SER A 75 24.20 -2.41 2.82
CA SER A 75 24.90 -2.68 4.08
C SER A 75 25.68 -1.45 4.55
N GLY A 76 26.19 -1.48 5.78
CA GLY A 76 27.01 -0.39 6.30
C GLY A 76 28.35 -0.29 5.56
N GLY A 77 28.72 0.91 5.13
CA GLY A 77 29.93 1.19 4.35
C GLY A 77 29.78 1.01 2.84
N GLU A 78 28.60 0.64 2.35
CA GLU A 78 28.34 0.50 0.92
C GLU A 78 28.10 1.85 0.24
N PHE A 79 28.61 2.00 -0.99
CA PHE A 79 28.40 3.20 -1.80
C PHE A 79 26.97 3.27 -2.35
N VAL A 80 26.37 4.46 -2.28
CA VAL A 80 25.01 4.73 -2.76
C VAL A 80 24.98 6.05 -3.53
N ILE A 81 24.03 6.14 -4.46
CA ILE A 81 23.67 7.35 -5.20
C ILE A 81 22.29 7.85 -4.77
N PRO A 82 21.92 9.11 -5.05
CA PRO A 82 20.59 9.63 -4.77
C PRO A 82 19.49 8.73 -5.36
N GLY A 83 18.44 8.45 -4.58
CA GLY A 83 17.32 7.60 -4.97
C GLY A 83 17.49 6.13 -4.63
N ASN A 84 18.70 5.66 -4.30
CA ASN A 84 18.90 4.27 -3.90
C ASN A 84 18.15 3.96 -2.60
N ILE A 85 17.43 2.85 -2.60
CA ILE A 85 16.77 2.30 -1.41
C ILE A 85 17.82 1.63 -0.53
N ILE A 86 17.85 2.02 0.75
CA ILE A 86 18.76 1.46 1.75
C ILE A 86 18.06 0.40 2.59
N PHE A 87 16.81 0.66 3.01
CA PHE A 87 16.06 -0.27 3.86
C PHE A 87 14.55 -0.21 3.58
N ARG A 88 13.93 -1.37 3.35
CA ARG A 88 12.47 -1.50 3.20
C ARG A 88 11.88 -2.09 4.48
N GLN A 89 10.86 -1.44 5.05
CA GLN A 89 10.31 -1.84 6.35
C GLN A 89 8.79 -1.69 6.41
N ARG A 90 8.20 -2.24 7.46
CA ARG A 90 6.84 -1.92 7.90
C ARG A 90 6.95 -1.15 9.21
N GLY A 91 6.33 0.02 9.28
CA GLY A 91 6.62 0.98 10.34
C GLY A 91 8.05 1.51 10.25
N THR A 92 8.54 2.07 11.35
CA THR A 92 9.81 2.80 11.42
C THR A 92 10.78 2.16 12.42
N ALA A 93 11.32 1.00 12.06
CA ALA A 93 12.39 0.37 12.83
C ALA A 93 13.68 1.20 12.75
N TRP A 94 14.01 1.65 11.54
CA TRP A 94 15.08 2.61 11.27
C TRP A 94 14.52 3.96 10.83
N PHE A 95 15.07 5.03 11.39
CA PHE A 95 14.74 6.41 11.05
C PHE A 95 15.74 6.99 10.05
N PRO A 96 15.34 7.96 9.20
CA PRO A 96 16.25 8.66 8.34
C PRO A 96 17.16 9.55 9.19
N GLY A 97 18.46 9.34 9.05
CA GLY A 97 19.52 10.16 9.57
C GLY A 97 19.98 11.18 8.54
N GLU A 98 21.27 11.49 8.54
CA GLU A 98 21.84 12.44 7.60
C GLU A 98 21.77 11.97 6.14
N ASN A 99 21.45 12.88 5.22
CA ASN A 99 21.38 12.62 3.77
C ASN A 99 20.48 11.44 3.37
N CYS A 100 19.45 11.18 4.18
CA CYS A 100 18.43 10.16 3.96
C CYS A 100 17.04 10.76 4.13
N LYS A 101 16.05 10.17 3.45
CA LYS A 101 14.63 10.52 3.62
C LYS A 101 13.74 9.28 3.65
N PHE A 102 12.49 9.49 4.06
CA PHE A 102 11.44 8.46 4.05
C PHE A 102 10.60 8.54 2.78
N GLY A 103 10.28 7.37 2.23
CA GLY A 103 9.18 7.18 1.29
C GLY A 103 7.82 7.04 2.00
N ARG A 104 6.74 6.97 1.22
CA ARG A 104 5.36 6.78 1.72
C ARG A 104 5.21 5.49 2.55
N ASP A 105 5.93 4.43 2.17
CA ASP A 105 5.93 3.13 2.86
C ASP A 105 7.01 3.03 3.95
N HIS A 106 7.52 4.17 4.44
CA HIS A 106 8.62 4.27 5.42
C HIS A 106 9.93 3.60 4.96
N CYS A 107 10.06 3.38 3.65
CA CYS A 107 11.32 2.99 3.03
C CYS A 107 12.36 4.12 3.21
N VAL A 108 13.57 3.77 3.62
CA VAL A 108 14.67 4.74 3.75
C VAL A 108 15.47 4.74 2.44
N PHE A 109 15.64 5.92 1.85
CA PHE A 109 16.41 6.11 0.63
C PHE A 109 17.44 7.24 0.77
N ALA A 110 18.52 7.15 -0.01
CA ALA A 110 19.60 8.12 -0.05
C ALA A 110 19.19 9.39 -0.82
N THR A 111 19.52 10.57 -0.30
CA THR A 111 19.34 11.84 -1.04
C THR A 111 20.63 12.35 -1.67
N GLU A 112 21.78 11.93 -1.17
CA GLU A 112 23.09 12.31 -1.68
C GLU A 112 23.93 11.07 -1.96
N SER A 113 24.96 11.20 -2.80
CA SER A 113 25.93 10.14 -3.03
C SER A 113 26.92 10.04 -1.86
N GLY A 114 27.26 8.82 -1.46
CA GLY A 114 28.16 8.58 -0.34
C GLY A 114 28.08 7.15 0.17
N TYR A 115 28.38 6.96 1.45
CA TYR A 115 28.48 5.66 2.10
C TYR A 115 27.46 5.49 3.23
N VAL A 116 26.74 4.38 3.24
CA VAL A 116 25.68 4.12 4.23
C VAL A 116 26.27 3.89 5.62
N ARG A 117 25.70 4.53 6.65
CA ARG A 117 26.07 4.35 8.05
C ARG A 117 24.81 4.12 8.89
N TYR A 118 24.82 3.03 9.66
CA TYR A 118 23.81 2.72 10.66
C TYR A 118 24.33 3.20 12.02
N TYR A 119 23.57 4.03 12.72
CA TYR A 119 24.03 4.65 13.97
C TYR A 119 22.87 4.92 14.93
N ARG A 120 23.21 5.25 16.18
CA ARG A 120 22.27 5.76 17.19
C ARG A 120 22.68 7.17 17.56
N ASP A 121 21.70 8.04 17.72
CA ASP A 121 21.92 9.42 18.14
C ASP A 121 21.10 9.70 19.40
N PRO A 122 21.69 9.49 20.59
CA PRO A 122 20.97 9.67 21.85
C PRO A 122 20.58 11.13 22.08
N ARG A 123 21.31 12.09 21.48
CA ARG A 123 21.04 13.52 21.62
C ARG A 123 19.77 13.90 20.86
N LYS A 124 19.59 13.35 19.66
CA LYS A 124 18.38 13.58 18.85
C LYS A 124 17.18 12.80 19.40
N HIS A 125 17.37 11.52 19.71
CA HIS A 125 16.35 10.73 20.39
C HIS A 125 16.95 9.47 21.06
N PRO A 126 16.76 9.26 22.37
CA PRO A 126 17.50 8.26 23.14
C PRO A 126 17.27 6.81 22.67
N LYS A 127 16.06 6.49 22.22
CA LYS A 127 15.65 5.11 21.86
C LYS A 127 15.68 4.79 20.36
N ARG A 128 15.94 5.77 19.48
CA ARG A 128 15.81 5.57 18.02
C ARG A 128 17.14 5.20 17.39
N GLN A 129 17.05 4.47 16.29
CA GLN A 129 18.18 4.09 15.46
C GLN A 129 18.02 4.74 14.09
N TYR A 130 19.12 5.15 13.50
CA TYR A 130 19.16 5.97 12.30
C TYR A 130 20.00 5.31 11.21
N ILE A 131 19.60 5.59 9.97
CA ILE A 131 20.37 5.28 8.76
C ILE A 131 20.69 6.60 8.07
N GLY A 132 21.97 6.90 7.93
CA GLY A 132 22.43 8.07 7.18
C GLY A 132 23.40 7.69 6.07
N VAL A 133 23.71 8.66 5.22
CA VAL A 133 24.75 8.56 4.20
C VAL A 133 25.84 9.58 4.52
N ALA A 134 27.03 9.08 4.83
CA ALA A 134 28.23 9.88 5.00
C ALA A 134 28.83 10.22 3.63
N LEU A 135 29.24 11.47 3.41
CA LEU A 135 29.74 11.91 2.09
C LEU A 135 31.03 11.20 1.67
N GLU A 136 31.90 10.93 2.65
CA GLU A 136 33.16 10.24 2.46
C GLU A 136 33.15 8.95 3.30
N LYS A 137 33.99 7.99 2.90
CA LYS A 137 34.00 6.66 3.51
C LYS A 137 34.46 6.71 4.96
N GLU A 138 35.42 7.57 5.29
CA GLU A 138 36.03 7.62 6.63
C GLU A 138 35.12 8.27 7.68
N HIS A 139 34.15 9.08 7.24
CA HIS A 139 33.26 9.76 8.16
C HIS A 139 32.28 8.81 8.84
N THR A 140 32.18 8.99 10.16
CA THR A 140 31.24 8.32 11.03
C THR A 140 30.09 9.24 11.40
N LEU A 141 28.91 8.66 11.59
CA LEU A 141 27.70 9.33 12.08
C LEU A 141 27.40 8.80 13.49
N PRO A 142 26.83 9.62 14.41
CA PRO A 142 26.38 11.00 14.25
C PRO A 142 27.52 12.03 14.28
N TYR A 143 27.34 13.17 13.60
CA TYR A 143 28.30 14.27 13.69
C TYR A 143 28.22 14.98 15.06
N PRO A 144 29.34 15.51 15.58
CA PRO A 144 29.31 16.31 16.80
C PRO A 144 28.53 17.62 16.58
N PRO A 145 27.83 18.12 17.61
CA PRO A 145 26.83 19.20 17.50
C PRO A 145 27.39 20.54 17.00
N ASN A 146 28.63 20.84 17.35
CA ASN A 146 29.26 22.14 17.10
C ASN A 146 30.23 22.08 15.90
N ALA A 147 30.32 20.94 15.22
CA ALA A 147 31.10 20.86 14.01
C ALA A 147 30.36 21.48 12.83
N VAL A 148 31.13 22.00 11.88
CA VAL A 148 30.59 22.53 10.63
C VAL A 148 29.87 21.41 9.88
N ARG A 149 28.66 21.72 9.39
CA ARG A 149 27.88 20.76 8.61
C ARG A 149 28.51 20.57 7.23
N ARG A 150 28.93 19.33 6.95
CA ARG A 150 29.47 18.94 5.65
C ARG A 150 28.34 18.85 4.61
N ARG A 151 28.52 19.47 3.44
CA ARG A 151 27.56 19.49 2.32
C ARG A 151 28.32 19.42 0.99
N ARG A 152 27.66 18.91 -0.06
CA ARG A 152 28.19 18.96 -1.43
C ARG A 152 27.48 20.05 -2.23
N LEU A 153 28.24 20.72 -3.09
CA LEU A 153 27.70 21.70 -4.02
C LEU A 153 26.89 21.01 -5.15
N ASN A 154 27.31 19.81 -5.59
CA ASN A 154 26.68 19.03 -6.67
C ASN A 154 26.43 19.84 -7.95
N MET A 155 27.32 20.77 -8.28
CA MET A 155 27.29 21.56 -9.49
C MET A 155 28.62 21.45 -10.22
N LEU A 156 28.57 21.50 -11.54
CA LEU A 156 29.76 21.56 -12.41
C LEU A 156 29.84 22.96 -13.01
N ALA A 157 31.04 23.54 -13.02
CA ALA A 157 31.28 24.82 -13.68
C ALA A 157 31.23 24.60 -15.19
N VAL A 158 30.26 25.23 -15.86
CA VAL A 158 30.15 25.24 -17.31
C VAL A 158 30.48 26.65 -17.78
N PRO A 159 31.46 26.84 -18.70
CA PRO A 159 31.72 28.16 -19.24
C PRO A 159 30.45 28.67 -19.93
N VAL A 160 30.07 29.92 -19.65
CA VAL A 160 28.93 30.55 -20.29
C VAL A 160 29.33 30.87 -21.73
N THR A 161 28.91 30.03 -22.68
CA THR A 161 29.03 30.37 -24.10
C THR A 161 28.09 31.54 -24.36
N ALA A 162 28.65 32.71 -24.70
CA ALA A 162 27.84 33.83 -25.17
C ALA A 162 26.96 33.32 -26.32
N PRO A 163 25.67 33.68 -26.38
CA PRO A 163 24.82 33.27 -27.49
C PRO A 163 25.50 33.81 -28.75
N THR A 164 25.99 32.92 -29.61
CA THR A 164 26.45 33.29 -30.94
C THR A 164 25.27 34.00 -31.57
N SER A 165 25.37 35.32 -31.70
CA SER A 165 24.43 36.09 -32.50
C SER A 165 24.44 35.38 -33.85
N SER A 166 23.37 34.65 -34.14
CA SER A 166 23.11 34.20 -35.49
C SER A 166 23.21 35.46 -36.33
N SER A 167 24.29 35.60 -37.09
CA SER A 167 24.29 36.47 -38.25
C SER A 167 23.17 35.92 -39.11
N THR A 168 21.96 36.46 -38.94
CA THR A 168 20.99 36.50 -40.01
C THR A 168 21.80 37.03 -41.18
N PRO A 169 22.08 36.23 -42.24
CA PRO A 169 22.59 36.85 -43.44
C PRO A 169 21.56 37.93 -43.76
N ALA A 170 22.02 39.17 -43.86
CA ALA A 170 21.19 40.26 -44.33
C ALA A 170 20.69 39.81 -45.70
N ALA A 171 19.47 39.27 -45.73
CA ALA A 171 18.73 39.12 -46.95
C ALA A 171 18.36 40.55 -47.30
N ASP A 172 19.11 41.13 -48.23
CA ASP A 172 18.70 42.34 -48.92
C ASP A 172 17.30 42.10 -49.49
N VAL A 173 16.30 42.65 -48.80
CA VAL A 173 14.93 42.68 -49.31
C VAL A 173 14.89 43.78 -50.35
N ILE A 174 15.18 43.43 -51.60
CA ILE A 174 14.79 44.24 -52.76
C ILE A 174 13.27 44.12 -52.86
N VAL A 175 12.57 45.17 -52.46
CA VAL A 175 11.13 45.30 -52.70
C VAL A 175 10.95 45.87 -54.11
N ALA A 176 10.70 44.99 -55.08
CA ALA A 176 9.90 45.28 -56.26
C ALA A 176 9.35 43.96 -56.81
N ASP A 177 8.02 43.92 -56.92
CA ASP A 177 7.18 42.96 -57.63
C ASP A 177 7.02 41.54 -57.05
N LEU A 178 5.94 41.39 -56.24
CA LEU A 178 5.01 40.24 -56.04
C LEU A 178 5.55 38.79 -56.22
N PRO A 179 5.29 37.85 -55.28
CA PRO A 179 3.95 37.57 -54.74
C PRO A 179 3.89 37.40 -53.21
N VAL A 180 2.71 37.59 -52.63
CA VAL A 180 2.42 37.17 -51.24
C VAL A 180 2.33 35.65 -51.21
N ASP A 181 3.48 35.00 -51.09
CA ASP A 181 3.53 33.63 -50.62
C ASP A 181 3.16 33.65 -49.15
N THR A 182 2.01 33.07 -48.82
CA THR A 182 1.70 32.68 -47.45
C THR A 182 2.69 31.59 -47.03
N ALA A 183 3.91 31.99 -46.72
CA ALA A 183 4.93 31.10 -46.20
C ALA A 183 4.38 30.54 -44.89
N ALA A 184 4.02 29.25 -44.93
CA ALA A 184 3.55 28.51 -43.78
C ALA A 184 4.60 28.67 -42.69
N ARG A 185 4.24 29.43 -41.65
CA ARG A 185 5.08 29.62 -40.46
C ARG A 185 5.46 28.23 -39.97
N ALA A 186 6.77 27.92 -39.98
CA ALA A 186 7.25 26.65 -39.47
C ALA A 186 6.75 26.48 -38.03
N ASP A 187 5.95 25.45 -37.81
CA ASP A 187 5.35 25.19 -36.51
C ASP A 187 6.47 25.05 -35.46
N THR A 188 6.35 25.77 -34.35
CA THR A 188 7.26 25.53 -33.22
C THR A 188 7.16 24.06 -32.79
N PRO A 189 8.19 23.47 -32.17
CA PRO A 189 8.15 22.07 -31.72
C PRO A 189 6.92 21.73 -30.84
N ARG A 190 6.37 22.75 -30.15
CA ARG A 190 5.16 22.65 -29.34
C ARG A 190 3.88 22.58 -30.17
N GLU A 191 3.83 23.29 -31.30
CA GLU A 191 2.67 23.35 -32.18
C GLU A 191 2.58 22.11 -33.08
N SER A 192 3.71 21.56 -33.53
CA SER A 192 3.76 20.30 -34.28
C SER A 192 3.29 19.10 -33.42
N THR A 193 3.64 19.10 -32.14
CA THR A 193 3.18 18.08 -31.17
C THR A 193 1.67 18.11 -30.95
N ARG A 194 1.02 19.29 -31.07
CA ARG A 194 -0.44 19.41 -30.96
C ARG A 194 -1.17 18.89 -32.20
N LYS A 195 -0.63 19.15 -33.40
CA LYS A 195 -1.24 18.71 -34.66
C LYS A 195 -1.10 17.21 -34.90
N SER A 196 -0.05 16.56 -34.38
CA SER A 196 0.20 15.12 -34.51
C SER A 196 -0.55 14.23 -33.49
N LEU A 197 -1.34 14.83 -32.60
CA LEU A 197 -2.12 14.11 -31.59
C LEU A 197 -3.42 13.56 -32.18
N THR A 198 -3.31 12.53 -33.02
CA THR A 198 -4.45 11.66 -33.37
C THR A 198 -4.84 10.87 -32.12
N LEU A 199 -5.91 11.31 -31.45
CA LEU A 199 -6.43 10.67 -30.24
C LEU A 199 -7.06 9.31 -30.60
N THR A 200 -6.25 8.27 -30.70
CA THR A 200 -6.73 6.90 -30.96
C THR A 200 -7.51 6.37 -29.76
N ARG A 201 -8.72 5.89 -30.05
CA ARG A 201 -9.71 5.40 -29.07
C ARG A 201 -9.18 4.14 -28.36
N GLY A 202 -8.68 4.28 -27.14
CA GLY A 202 -8.29 3.15 -26.29
C GLY A 202 -9.49 2.30 -25.85
N LYS A 203 -9.28 0.99 -25.67
CA LYS A 203 -10.24 -0.07 -25.31
C LYS A 203 -10.88 0.04 -23.90
N GLY A 204 -10.93 1.24 -23.31
CA GLY A 204 -11.62 1.50 -22.05
C GLY A 204 -12.81 2.42 -22.28
N TYR A 205 -14.01 1.94 -22.01
CA TYR A 205 -15.24 2.74 -22.03
C TYR A 205 -15.18 3.82 -20.94
N ALA A 206 -14.64 4.99 -21.26
CA ALA A 206 -14.87 6.22 -20.51
C ALA A 206 -14.61 7.43 -21.43
N TYR A 207 -15.67 8.16 -21.77
CA TYR A 207 -15.60 9.39 -22.56
C TYR A 207 -14.75 10.44 -21.82
N ARG A 208 -13.68 10.95 -22.46
CA ARG A 208 -12.98 12.16 -22.01
C ARG A 208 -13.80 13.45 -22.19
N GLU A 209 -14.90 13.38 -22.95
CA GLU A 209 -15.84 14.50 -23.11
C GLU A 209 -16.39 14.99 -21.77
N ALA A 210 -16.63 14.11 -20.79
CA ALA A 210 -17.10 14.51 -19.47
C ALA A 210 -16.08 15.40 -18.74
N ASN A 211 -14.78 15.06 -18.78
CA ASN A 211 -13.74 15.87 -18.14
C ASN A 211 -13.53 17.21 -18.87
N TRP A 212 -13.66 17.21 -20.20
CA TRP A 212 -13.59 18.44 -21.00
C TRP A 212 -14.78 19.37 -20.75
N GLN A 213 -15.99 18.81 -20.65
CA GLN A 213 -17.21 19.53 -20.30
C GLN A 213 -17.17 20.06 -18.86
N ILE A 214 -16.62 19.31 -17.91
CA ILE A 214 -16.40 19.78 -16.52
C ILE A 214 -15.44 20.99 -16.49
N GLY A 215 -14.35 20.96 -17.26
CA GLY A 215 -13.39 22.07 -17.34
C GLY A 215 -14.00 23.37 -17.90
N ARG A 216 -15.00 23.25 -18.77
CA ARG A 216 -15.71 24.36 -19.43
C ARG A 216 -17.02 24.75 -18.74
N ALA A 217 -17.43 24.03 -17.70
CA ALA A 217 -18.68 24.30 -16.98
C ALA A 217 -18.67 25.70 -16.33
N ALA A 218 -17.51 26.16 -15.86
CA ALA A 218 -17.34 27.50 -15.31
C ALA A 218 -17.51 28.60 -16.38
N GLU A 219 -17.03 28.36 -17.61
CA GLU A 219 -17.21 29.27 -18.75
C GLU A 219 -18.69 29.31 -19.19
N ARG A 220 -19.36 28.16 -19.28
CA ARG A 220 -20.80 28.10 -19.64
C ARG A 220 -21.71 28.73 -18.59
N ALA A 221 -21.39 28.58 -17.31
CA ALA A 221 -22.13 29.17 -16.21
C ALA A 221 -21.76 30.66 -15.98
N ASN A 222 -20.90 31.24 -16.83
CA ASN A 222 -20.43 32.62 -16.78
C ASN A 222 -19.95 33.05 -15.38
N VAL A 223 -19.30 32.12 -14.66
CA VAL A 223 -18.88 32.33 -13.27
C VAL A 223 -17.64 33.22 -13.26
N GLN A 224 -17.82 34.48 -12.87
CA GLN A 224 -16.72 35.42 -12.69
C GLN A 224 -15.90 35.03 -11.45
N VAL A 225 -14.75 34.38 -11.67
CA VAL A 225 -13.80 34.06 -10.60
C VAL A 225 -13.08 35.35 -10.21
N LYS A 226 -13.29 35.84 -8.98
CA LYS A 226 -12.55 37.00 -8.47
C LYS A 226 -11.05 36.69 -8.48
N GLU A 227 -10.28 37.61 -9.06
CA GLU A 227 -8.83 37.49 -9.15
C GLU A 227 -8.20 37.34 -7.76
N PHE A 228 -7.27 36.40 -7.64
CA PHE A 228 -6.59 36.13 -6.37
C PHE A 228 -5.54 37.22 -6.12
N VAL A 229 -5.74 38.04 -5.08
CA VAL A 229 -4.78 39.05 -4.65
C VAL A 229 -3.77 38.41 -3.67
N PRO A 230 -2.48 38.29 -4.02
CA PRO A 230 -1.48 37.76 -3.11
C PRO A 230 -1.21 38.73 -1.94
N GLY A 231 -1.07 38.21 -0.71
CA GLY A 231 -0.64 38.99 0.46
C GLY A 231 -1.74 39.39 1.45
N ASP A 232 -3.02 39.23 1.12
CA ASP A 232 -4.12 39.55 2.04
C ASP A 232 -4.43 38.38 3.00
N ARG A 233 -3.53 38.19 3.97
CA ARG A 233 -3.63 37.12 4.98
C ARG A 233 -4.90 37.26 5.84
N TRP A 234 -5.42 38.49 5.99
CA TRP A 234 -6.58 38.79 6.83
C TRP A 234 -7.91 38.39 6.17
N THR A 235 -8.06 38.51 4.84
CA THR A 235 -9.24 37.97 4.15
C THR A 235 -9.23 36.44 4.10
N ALA A 236 -8.05 35.83 3.91
CA ALA A 236 -7.90 34.38 4.01
C ALA A 236 -8.27 33.86 5.40
N TRP A 237 -7.81 34.55 6.46
CA TRP A 237 -8.15 34.23 7.85
C TRP A 237 -9.66 34.38 8.14
N ARG A 238 -10.28 35.48 7.72
CA ARG A 238 -11.74 35.68 7.87
C ARG A 238 -12.56 34.61 7.16
N LYS A 239 -12.19 34.24 5.94
CA LYS A 239 -12.86 33.14 5.19
C LYS A 239 -12.69 31.78 5.88
N SER A 240 -11.52 31.54 6.48
CA SER A 240 -11.26 30.32 7.25
C SER A 240 -12.16 30.26 8.49
N ASN A 241 -12.25 31.35 9.25
CA ASN A 241 -13.11 31.41 10.44
C ASN A 241 -14.59 31.23 10.11
N ALA A 242 -15.10 31.92 9.09
CA ALA A 242 -16.48 31.76 8.63
C ALA A 242 -16.78 30.30 8.21
N ARG A 243 -15.82 29.62 7.58
CA ARG A 243 -15.96 28.19 7.21
C ARG A 243 -15.93 27.27 8.44
N ILE A 244 -15.15 27.61 9.47
CA ILE A 244 -15.12 26.87 10.74
C ILE A 244 -16.48 27.02 11.45
N GLU A 245 -16.99 28.24 11.54
CA GLU A 245 -18.29 28.54 12.16
C GLU A 245 -19.44 27.82 11.45
N ALA A 246 -19.52 27.91 10.12
CA ALA A 246 -20.54 27.20 9.34
C ALA A 246 -20.49 25.68 9.53
N ASN A 247 -19.28 25.10 9.68
CA ASN A 247 -19.12 23.68 9.98
C ASN A 247 -19.55 23.32 11.40
N VAL A 248 -19.32 24.20 12.37
CA VAL A 248 -19.78 24.05 13.75
C VAL A 248 -21.30 24.10 13.79
N GLU A 249 -21.93 25.05 13.12
CA GLU A 249 -23.40 25.14 13.01
C GLU A 249 -23.99 23.90 12.33
N ARG A 250 -23.42 23.46 11.21
CA ARG A 250 -23.85 22.23 10.53
C ARG A 250 -23.74 21.00 11.44
N LYS A 251 -22.69 20.92 12.27
CA LYS A 251 -22.55 19.86 13.29
C LYS A 251 -23.60 19.99 14.40
N LYS A 252 -23.90 21.21 14.86
CA LYS A 252 -24.94 21.47 15.86
C LYS A 252 -26.32 21.04 15.34
N LEU A 253 -26.69 21.43 14.12
CA LEU A 253 -27.95 21.03 13.47
C LEU A 253 -28.05 19.50 13.31
N ARG A 254 -26.97 18.85 12.87
CA ARG A 254 -26.91 17.39 12.75
C ARG A 254 -27.06 16.66 14.10
N ASN A 255 -26.53 17.24 15.17
CA ASN A 255 -26.61 16.66 16.51
C ASN A 255 -27.94 16.98 17.21
N ALA A 256 -28.60 18.09 16.87
CA ALA A 256 -29.93 18.44 17.38
C ALA A 256 -30.98 17.37 17.03
N GLY A 257 -30.90 16.79 15.82
CA GLY A 257 -31.77 15.68 15.39
C GLY A 257 -31.50 14.33 16.07
N LYS A 258 -30.43 14.18 16.87
CA LYS A 258 -30.08 12.91 17.53
C LYS A 258 -30.51 12.84 19.01
N LYS A 259 -31.00 13.93 19.62
CA LYS A 259 -31.34 13.97 21.05
C LYS A 259 -32.66 13.27 21.43
N THR A 260 -33.46 12.77 20.47
CA THR A 260 -34.74 12.09 20.74
C THR A 260 -34.63 10.56 20.88
N ALA A 261 -33.46 9.95 20.66
CA ALA A 261 -33.29 8.53 20.88
C ALA A 261 -33.09 8.23 22.38
N LYS A 262 -34.18 7.86 23.07
CA LYS A 262 -34.15 7.34 24.46
C LYS A 262 -33.11 6.21 24.56
N PRO A 263 -32.20 6.21 25.55
CA PRO A 263 -31.26 5.12 25.73
C PRO A 263 -32.04 3.83 26.07
N LYS A 264 -31.81 2.75 25.30
CA LYS A 264 -32.36 1.41 25.61
C LYS A 264 -31.84 0.97 26.97
N ALA A 265 -32.75 0.80 27.93
CA ALA A 265 -32.44 0.29 29.27
C ALA A 265 -31.77 -1.10 29.16
N ARG A 266 -30.57 -1.22 29.70
CA ARG A 266 -29.79 -2.45 29.71
C ARG A 266 -30.33 -3.35 30.83
N LYS A 267 -31.09 -4.38 30.46
CA LYS A 267 -31.66 -5.37 31.38
C LYS A 267 -30.50 -6.09 32.09
N GLN A 268 -30.39 -5.92 33.41
CA GLN A 268 -29.46 -6.70 34.22
C GLN A 268 -29.92 -8.16 34.21
N ARG A 269 -28.99 -9.09 33.95
CA ARG A 269 -29.24 -10.53 34.00
C ARG A 269 -28.98 -10.95 35.46
N ASN A 270 -30.00 -11.52 36.10
CA ASN A 270 -29.85 -12.26 37.36
C ASN A 270 -29.01 -13.51 37.15
#